data_AF-A0A7V8ISB0-F1
#
_entry.id   AF-A0A7V8ISB0-F1
#
_cell.length_a   1.000
_cell.length_b   1.000
_cell.length_c   1.000
_cell.angle_alpha   90.00
_cell.angle_beta   90.00
_cell.angle_gamma   90.00
#
_symmetry.space_group_name_H-M   'P 1'
#
loop_
_entity.id
_entity.type
_entity.pdbx_description
1 polymer ?
#
loop_
_entity_poly.entity_id
_entity_poly.type
_entity_poly.pdbx_seq_one_letter_code
_entity_poly.pdbx_strand_id
1 'polypeptide(L)'
;MESLSLDISRQLLEAGDVAFFAGIVIMAIISWSASQEIDANDKIAMQWNLKGKAIWRSNRRFGLLFAPIIAAITGIILSFLAHGGGGSLSLELLNLSIIRVGVAIAFILAHILHLGLVLREIKSGRK
;
A
#
# COMPACT_ATOMS: atom_id res chain seq x y z
N MET A 1 5.75 3.19 37.20
CA MET A 1 6.22 2.18 36.23
C MET A 1 5.12 1.82 35.23
N GLU A 2 3.88 1.65 35.69
CA GLU A 2 2.70 1.35 34.86
C GLU A 2 2.29 2.48 33.87
N SER A 3 2.44 3.75 34.26
CA SER A 3 2.20 4.90 33.38
C SER A 3 3.15 4.94 32.17
N LEU A 4 4.43 4.61 32.38
CA LEU A 4 5.45 4.61 31.32
C LEU A 4 5.18 3.53 30.26
N SER A 5 4.70 2.34 30.66
CA SER A 5 4.39 1.27 29.72
C SER A 5 3.17 1.58 28.85
N LEU A 6 2.17 2.27 29.40
CA LEU A 6 1.00 2.72 28.66
C LEU A 6 1.37 3.77 27.60
N ASP A 7 2.24 4.74 27.94
CA ASP A 7 2.71 5.77 27.01
C ASP A 7 3.49 5.18 25.83
N ILE A 8 4.37 4.19 26.08
CA ILE A 8 5.13 3.51 25.02
C ILE A 8 4.20 2.72 24.09
N SER A 9 3.18 2.05 24.63
CA SER A 9 2.22 1.27 23.83
C SER A 9 1.51 2.15 22.83
N ARG A 10 1.06 3.31 23.31
CA ARG A 10 0.34 4.29 22.51
C ARG A 10 1.21 4.88 21.42
N GLN A 11 2.46 5.25 21.74
CA GLN A 11 3.40 5.76 20.73
C GLN A 11 3.69 4.75 19.63
N LEU A 12 3.85 3.47 19.98
CA LEU A 12 4.05 2.40 18.98
C LEU A 12 2.83 2.21 18.09
N LEU A 13 1.63 2.24 18.68
CA LEU A 13 0.37 2.13 17.95
C LEU A 13 0.21 3.26 16.92
N GLU A 14 0.44 4.49 17.36
CA GLU A 14 0.37 5.70 16.54
C GLU A 14 1.46 5.69 15.44
N ALA A 15 2.68 5.27 15.77
CA ALA A 15 3.77 5.14 14.79
C ALA A 15 3.42 4.16 13.66
N GLY A 16 2.76 3.04 13.99
CA GLY A 16 2.27 2.09 13.00
C GLY A 16 1.23 2.69 12.05
N ASP A 17 0.30 3.50 12.55
CA ASP A 17 -0.71 4.18 11.73
C ASP A 17 -0.10 5.26 10.85
N VAL A 18 0.79 6.08 11.41
CA VAL A 18 1.49 7.14 10.68
C VAL A 18 2.32 6.53 9.56
N ALA A 19 3.06 5.45 9.82
CA ALA A 19 3.86 4.76 8.81
C ALA A 19 2.98 4.20 7.69
N PHE A 20 1.85 3.58 8.03
CA PHE A 20 0.94 3.03 7.03
C PHE A 20 0.29 4.13 6.18
N PHE A 21 -0.18 5.20 6.82
CA PHE A 21 -0.74 6.36 6.14
C PHE A 21 0.28 7.04 5.21
N ALA A 22 1.51 7.22 5.67
CA ALA A 22 2.61 7.72 4.85
C ALA A 22 2.82 6.81 3.62
N GLY A 23 2.73 5.49 3.79
CA GLY A 23 2.80 4.55 2.67
C GLY A 23 1.70 4.75 1.63
N ILE A 24 0.44 4.95 2.06
CA ILE A 24 -0.67 5.25 1.14
C ILE A 24 -0.42 6.56 0.39
N VAL A 25 0.05 7.60 1.07
CA VAL A 25 0.39 8.89 0.45
C VAL A 25 1.50 8.71 -0.60
N ILE A 26 2.55 7.96 -0.28
CA ILE A 26 3.63 7.63 -1.22
C ILE A 26 3.05 6.90 -2.45
N MET A 27 2.20 5.90 -2.25
CA MET A 27 1.56 5.19 -3.37
C MET A 27 0.69 6.11 -4.23
N ALA A 28 -0.02 7.06 -3.62
CA ALA A 28 -0.82 8.05 -4.34
C ALA A 28 0.05 9.00 -5.20
N ILE A 29 1.19 9.45 -4.65
CA ILE A 29 2.18 10.25 -5.38
C ILE A 29 2.74 9.45 -6.56
N ILE A 30 3.09 8.18 -6.35
CA ILE A 30 3.58 7.27 -7.39
C ILE A 30 2.51 7.09 -8.49
N SER A 31 1.25 6.87 -8.10
CA SER A 31 0.13 6.78 -9.05
C SER A 31 -0.05 8.06 -9.85
N TRP A 32 0.04 9.23 -9.20
CA TRP A 32 -0.05 10.52 -9.88
C TRP A 32 1.10 10.71 -10.88
N SER A 33 2.33 10.40 -10.48
CA SER A 33 3.50 10.46 -11.35
C SER A 33 3.33 9.56 -12.59
N ALA A 34 2.97 8.28 -12.40
CA ALA A 34 2.71 7.36 -13.50
C ALA A 34 1.56 7.82 -14.40
N SER A 35 0.57 8.51 -13.83
CA SER A 35 -0.57 9.04 -14.56
C SER A 35 -0.16 10.09 -15.62
N GLN A 36 0.99 10.77 -15.45
CA GLN A 36 1.51 11.73 -16.42
C GLN A 36 2.08 11.06 -17.66
N GLU A 37 2.46 9.77 -17.59
CA GLU A 37 3.02 9.01 -18.71
C GLU A 37 1.97 8.14 -19.44
N ILE A 38 0.81 7.92 -18.81
CA ILE A 38 -0.25 7.01 -19.28
C ILE A 38 -1.42 7.83 -19.82
N ASP A 39 -1.74 7.64 -21.10
CA ASP A 39 -2.81 8.37 -21.76
C ASP A 39 -4.17 8.05 -21.14
N ALA A 40 -5.10 9.01 -21.17
CA ALA A 40 -6.41 8.85 -20.53
C ALA A 40 -7.21 7.64 -21.07
N ASN A 41 -6.97 7.27 -22.33
CA ASN A 41 -7.63 6.15 -23.01
C ASN A 41 -6.86 4.83 -22.90
N ASP A 42 -5.65 4.84 -22.36
CA ASP A 42 -4.86 3.62 -22.16
C ASP A 42 -5.52 2.73 -21.10
N LYS A 43 -5.50 1.42 -21.38
CA LYS A 43 -5.89 0.40 -20.41
C LYS A 43 -4.67 -0.08 -19.64
N ILE A 44 -4.80 -0.16 -18.33
CA ILE A 44 -3.72 -0.60 -17.43
C ILE A 44 -3.81 -2.10 -17.24
N ALA A 45 -2.69 -2.80 -17.46
CA ALA A 45 -2.57 -4.21 -17.15
C ALA A 45 -2.65 -4.43 -15.63
N MET A 46 -3.53 -5.34 -15.22
CA MET A 46 -3.75 -5.69 -13.82
C MET A 46 -3.10 -7.02 -13.46
N GLN A 47 -2.98 -7.91 -14.44
CA GLN A 47 -2.38 -9.24 -14.29
C GLN A 47 -1.67 -9.64 -15.59
N TRP A 48 -0.59 -10.41 -15.44
CA TRP A 48 0.21 -10.93 -16.55
C TRP A 48 0.27 -12.45 -16.49
N ASN A 49 0.38 -13.10 -17.64
CA ASN A 49 0.74 -14.51 -17.70
C ASN A 49 2.26 -14.70 -17.50
N LEU A 50 2.70 -15.95 -17.41
CA LEU A 50 4.13 -16.31 -17.29
C LEU A 50 4.98 -15.86 -18.47
N LYS A 51 4.36 -15.53 -19.62
CA LYS A 51 5.04 -14.98 -20.80
C LYS A 51 5.11 -13.44 -20.77
N GLY A 52 4.68 -12.80 -19.69
CA GLY A 52 4.68 -11.34 -19.53
C GLY A 52 3.61 -10.61 -20.34
N LYS A 53 2.60 -11.31 -20.89
CA LYS A 53 1.47 -10.68 -21.60
C LYS A 53 0.34 -10.39 -20.64
N ALA A 54 -0.22 -9.18 -20.70
CA ALA A 54 -1.39 -8.80 -19.93
C ALA A 54 -2.58 -9.74 -20.23
N ILE A 55 -3.11 -10.38 -19.20
CA ILE A 55 -4.31 -11.25 -19.28
C ILE A 55 -5.58 -10.49 -18.88
N TRP A 56 -5.43 -9.51 -18.00
CA TRP A 56 -6.52 -8.66 -17.55
C TRP A 56 -6.08 -7.21 -17.56
N ARG A 57 -6.96 -6.34 -18.06
CA ARG A 57 -6.75 -4.90 -18.14
C ARG A 57 -7.96 -4.16 -17.59
N SER A 58 -7.70 -3.03 -16.94
CA SER A 58 -8.72 -2.12 -16.43
C SER A 58 -8.57 -0.72 -17.03
N ASN A 59 -9.54 0.15 -16.78
CA ASN A 59 -9.41 1.56 -17.14
C ASN A 59 -8.31 2.23 -16.30
N ARG A 60 -7.78 3.36 -16.79
CA ARG A 60 -6.68 4.09 -16.14
C ARG A 60 -6.93 4.41 -14.67
N ARG A 61 -8.14 4.87 -14.33
CA ARG A 61 -8.48 5.29 -12.96
C ARG A 61 -8.41 4.11 -11.99
N PHE A 62 -9.06 2.99 -12.34
CA PHE A 62 -9.01 1.79 -11.52
C PHE A 62 -7.60 1.21 -11.46
N GLY A 63 -6.88 1.14 -12.58
CA GLY A 63 -5.54 0.57 -12.59
C GLY A 63 -4.53 1.34 -11.74
N LEU A 64 -4.63 2.67 -11.68
CA LEU A 64 -3.74 3.51 -10.86
C LEU A 64 -4.09 3.47 -9.37
N LEU A 65 -5.36 3.29 -9.01
CA LEU A 65 -5.83 3.41 -7.63
C LEU A 65 -6.09 2.06 -6.95
N PHE A 66 -6.10 0.95 -7.69
CA PHE A 66 -6.43 -0.37 -7.15
C PHE A 66 -5.57 -0.75 -5.95
N ALA A 67 -4.24 -0.79 -6.11
CA ALA A 67 -3.34 -1.14 -5.02
C ALA A 67 -3.39 -0.13 -3.84
N PRO A 68 -3.38 1.20 -4.05
CA PRO A 68 -3.58 2.16 -2.96
C PRO A 68 -4.88 1.97 -2.18
N ILE A 69 -5.99 1.65 -2.85
CA ILE A 69 -7.28 1.41 -2.20
C ILE A 69 -7.24 0.12 -1.36
N ILE A 70 -6.68 -0.96 -1.90
CA ILE A 70 -6.52 -2.21 -1.15
C ILE A 70 -5.59 -2.01 0.06
N ALA A 71 -4.51 -1.23 -0.10
CA ALA A 71 -3.65 -0.84 1.00
C ALA A 71 -4.45 -0.08 2.07
N ALA A 72 -5.22 0.95 1.69
CA ALA A 72 -6.03 1.72 2.63
C ALA A 72 -7.04 0.86 3.41
N ILE A 73 -7.75 -0.04 2.74
CA ILE A 73 -8.67 -0.98 3.40
C ILE A 73 -7.91 -1.88 4.38
N THR A 74 -6.77 -2.42 3.97
CA THR A 74 -5.92 -3.26 4.83
C THR A 74 -5.42 -2.50 6.05
N GLY A 75 -4.99 -1.25 5.86
CA GLY A 75 -4.56 -0.36 6.93
C GLY A 75 -5.67 -0.13 7.95
N ILE A 76 -6.87 0.21 7.51
CA ILE A 76 -8.04 0.42 8.38
C ILE A 76 -8.33 -0.83 9.22
N ILE A 77 -8.30 -2.02 8.60
CA ILE A 77 -8.52 -3.29 9.33
C ILE A 77 -7.43 -3.50 10.38
N LEU A 78 -6.16 -3.32 10.02
CA LEU A 78 -5.04 -3.49 10.96
C LEU A 78 -5.08 -2.47 12.10
N SER A 79 -5.43 -1.21 11.83
CA SER A 79 -5.62 -0.18 12.84
C SER A 79 -6.78 -0.52 13.77
N PHE A 80 -7.92 -0.99 13.24
CA PHE A 80 -9.06 -1.41 14.05
C PHE A 80 -8.68 -2.56 15.00
N LEU A 81 -7.98 -3.58 14.49
CA LEU A 81 -7.50 -4.70 15.32
C LEU A 81 -6.51 -4.24 16.40
N ALA A 82 -5.60 -3.33 16.06
CA ALA A 82 -4.59 -2.83 16.99
C ALA A 82 -5.17 -1.97 18.13
N HIS A 83 -6.27 -1.26 17.90
CA HIS A 83 -6.92 -0.41 18.91
C HIS A 83 -8.06 -1.11 19.67
N GLY A 84 -8.51 -2.29 19.21
CA GLY A 84 -9.58 -3.05 19.86
C GLY A 84 -9.15 -3.84 21.11
N GLY A 85 -7.84 -4.08 21.30
CA GLY A 85 -7.29 -4.80 22.45
C GLY A 85 -7.01 -3.87 23.64
N GLY A 86 -7.69 -4.09 24.77
CA GLY A 86 -7.58 -3.24 25.95
C GLY A 86 -6.17 -3.23 26.58
N GLY A 87 -5.50 -2.07 26.53
CA GLY A 87 -4.88 -1.41 27.68
C GLY A 87 -3.58 -1.94 28.29
N SER A 88 -2.87 -2.90 27.71
CA SER A 88 -1.52 -3.27 28.21
C SER A 88 -0.50 -3.34 27.08
N LEU A 89 0.75 -2.94 27.36
CA LEU A 89 1.91 -3.10 26.47
C LEU A 89 2.21 -4.59 26.29
N SER A 90 1.39 -5.28 25.50
CA SER A 90 1.62 -6.68 25.18
C SER A 90 2.57 -6.77 23.99
N LEU A 91 3.35 -7.86 23.94
CA LEU A 91 4.14 -8.26 22.75
C LEU A 91 3.30 -8.23 21.46
N GLU A 92 1.99 -8.44 21.58
CA GLU A 92 1.01 -8.39 20.49
C GLU A 92 0.90 -7.00 19.86
N LEU A 93 0.84 -5.93 20.65
CA LEU A 93 0.78 -4.55 20.13
C LEU A 93 2.06 -4.15 19.39
N LEU A 94 3.22 -4.58 19.91
CA LEU A 94 4.51 -4.38 19.23
C LEU A 94 4.53 -5.12 17.89
N ASN A 95 4.10 -6.39 17.88
CA ASN A 95 4.01 -7.19 16.67
C ASN A 95 3.07 -6.56 15.64
N LEU A 96 1.89 -6.09 16.04
CA LEU A 96 0.93 -5.44 15.13
C LEU A 96 1.47 -4.13 14.54
N SER A 97 2.24 -3.37 15.30
CA SER A 97 2.86 -2.13 14.83
C SER A 97 3.97 -2.42 13.80
N ILE A 98 4.82 -3.40 14.06
CA ILE A 98 5.86 -3.86 13.11
C ILE A 98 5.21 -4.45 11.84
N ILE A 99 4.17 -5.27 11.99
CA ILE A 99 3.43 -5.85 10.86
C ILE A 99 2.86 -4.73 9.97
N ARG A 100 2.25 -3.69 10.55
CA ARG A 100 1.74 -2.55 9.78
C ARG A 100 2.83 -1.88 8.94
N VAL A 101 4.00 -1.61 9.52
CA VAL A 101 5.15 -1.04 8.80
C VAL A 101 5.58 -1.97 7.65
N GLY A 102 5.74 -3.26 7.92
CA GLY A 102 6.14 -4.25 6.91
C GLY A 102 5.13 -4.37 5.76
N VAL A 103 3.84 -4.38 6.08
CA VAL A 103 2.75 -4.44 5.09
C VAL A 103 2.73 -3.15 4.25
N ALA A 104 2.92 -1.98 4.86
CA ALA A 104 3.01 -0.72 4.12
C ALA A 104 4.16 -0.74 3.11
N ILE A 105 5.36 -1.17 3.53
CA ILE A 105 6.52 -1.33 2.64
C ILE A 105 6.21 -2.32 1.51
N ALA A 106 5.60 -3.48 1.83
CA ALA A 106 5.23 -4.47 0.84
C ALA A 106 4.26 -3.92 -0.23
N PHE A 107 3.26 -3.15 0.19
CA PHE A 107 2.34 -2.49 -0.74
C PHE A 107 3.05 -1.46 -1.63
N ILE A 108 3.93 -0.62 -1.07
CA ILE A 108 4.70 0.35 -1.85
C ILE A 108 5.54 -0.36 -2.91
N LEU A 109 6.29 -1.40 -2.52
CA LEU A 109 7.15 -2.15 -3.44
C LEU A 109 6.34 -2.86 -4.53
N ALA A 110 5.24 -3.52 -4.15
CA ALA A 110 4.34 -4.17 -5.09
C ALA A 110 3.73 -3.17 -6.09
N HIS A 111 3.38 -1.96 -5.63
CA HIS A 111 2.82 -0.90 -6.45
C HIS A 111 3.84 -0.29 -7.42
N ILE A 112 5.07 -0.04 -6.95
CA ILE A 112 6.19 0.39 -7.80
C ILE A 112 6.44 -0.65 -8.88
N LEU A 113 6.51 -1.93 -8.50
CA LEU A 113 6.72 -3.03 -9.46
C LEU A 113 5.58 -3.10 -10.48
N HIS A 114 4.33 -3.07 -10.02
CA HIS A 114 3.14 -3.09 -10.87
C HIS A 114 3.17 -1.97 -11.91
N LEU A 115 3.35 -0.72 -11.49
CA LEU A 115 3.38 0.42 -12.41
C LEU A 115 4.63 0.44 -13.29
N GLY A 116 5.77 -0.03 -12.80
CA GLY A 116 6.98 -0.21 -13.60
C GLY A 116 6.76 -1.18 -14.77
N LEU A 117 6.05 -2.29 -14.54
CA LEU A 117 5.68 -3.23 -15.60
C LEU A 117 4.68 -2.62 -16.58
N VAL A 118 3.66 -1.90 -16.08
CA VAL A 118 2.67 -1.20 -16.91
C VAL A 118 3.34 -0.19 -17.84
N LEU A 119 4.21 0.67 -17.30
CA LEU A 119 4.92 1.69 -18.09
C LEU A 119 5.84 1.06 -19.12
N ARG A 120 6.53 -0.04 -18.78
CA ARG A 120 7.38 -0.78 -19.72
C ARG A 120 6.56 -1.38 -20.86
N GLU A 121 5.40 -1.97 -20.56
CA GLU A 121 4.50 -2.55 -21.57
C GLU A 121 3.99 -1.47 -22.52
N ILE A 122 3.50 -0.35 -21.98
CA ILE A 122 3.00 0.78 -22.77
C ILE A 122 4.10 1.34 -23.68
N LYS A 123 5.30 1.59 -23.14
CA LYS A 123 6.45 2.08 -23.93
C LYS A 123 6.87 1.11 -25.04
N SER A 124 6.72 -0.19 -24.81
CA SER A 124 7.08 -1.23 -25.80
C SER A 124 6.02 -1.39 -26.89
N GLY A 125 4.75 -1.10 -26.59
CA GLY A 125 3.63 -1.13 -27.55
C GLY A 125 3.41 0.14 -28.36
N ARG A 126 4.08 1.25 -28.00
CA ARG A 126 4.06 2.53 -28.74
C ARG A 126 5.14 2.61 -29.85
N LYS A 127 5.92 1.55 -30.08
CA LYS A 127 6.83 1.41 -31.24
C LYS A 127 6.12 0.69 -32.37
#